data_AF-A0A956HPR0-F1
#
_entry.id   AF-A0A956HPR0-F1
#
_cell.length_a   1.000
_cell.length_b   1.000
_cell.length_c   1.000
_cell.angle_alpha   90.00
_cell.angle_beta   90.00
_cell.angle_gamma   90.00
#
_symmetry.space_group_name_H-M   'P 1'
#
loop_
_entity.id
_entity.type
_entity.pdbx_description
1 polymer ?
#
loop_
_entity_poly.entity_id
_entity_poly.type
_entity_poly.pdbx_seq_one_letter_code
_entity_poly.pdbx_strand_id
1 'polypeptide(L)'
;MSNDAIDIGDALETLVHQFSDPWSFLRELIQNAIDAGSPEIDVRVEHQPPQAGGDGDDPGLMLVEVVDAGDGMDRQIIDTRLTRLFSSAKDGDYTKIGRFGIGFVSVFAIDPDLVCVDTGRTGEYWRVLFRKDRSFQRIALEHPTEGTTISIYKRASAGEVEAARARAREVLEYWCKHARVEVRLDGEPISRPMSLGPRARCVVEHEEEGTRLLLGYVPERRSLRGYYHGGLTLHEERDDGLPHVAFKIDSRYIEHTLTRDDVIRDDNFEKAMKIVAELARTRLVENLVDALERLASDDDPRARQEQEFLRERLLTVRTSVPDPPKSVLRRAFIPAAAPRGGRALVSLDEVRRQIKRTWCAPQPSPVTDALVGRGDLVLLYPEDSALEAVLTEHCGRAPQPAKSLCT
;
A
#
# COMPACT_ATOMS: atom_id res chain seq x y z
N MET A 1 -41.89 30.77 -3.28
CA MET A 1 -40.56 30.14 -3.32
C MET A 1 -40.53 29.20 -2.14
N SER A 2 -40.82 27.93 -2.40
CA SER A 2 -40.83 26.86 -1.40
C SER A 2 -39.41 26.66 -0.89
N ASN A 3 -39.26 26.71 0.42
CA ASN A 3 -38.03 26.42 1.12
C ASN A 3 -38.00 24.89 1.25
N ASP A 4 -37.31 24.21 0.33
CA ASP A 4 -37.12 22.75 0.39
C ASP A 4 -36.26 22.44 1.63
N ALA A 5 -36.94 22.09 2.71
CA ALA A 5 -36.33 21.46 3.86
C ALA A 5 -35.82 20.09 3.39
N ILE A 6 -34.50 19.96 3.27
CA ILE A 6 -33.83 18.66 3.13
C ILE A 6 -34.28 17.81 4.32
N ASP A 7 -34.98 16.71 4.06
CA ASP A 7 -35.40 15.77 5.09
C ASP A 7 -34.14 15.18 5.76
N ILE A 8 -34.10 15.16 7.09
CA ILE A 8 -32.89 14.85 7.86
C ILE A 8 -32.66 13.34 7.94
N GLY A 9 -33.70 12.53 7.67
CA GLY A 9 -33.54 11.14 7.25
C GLY A 9 -32.58 11.06 6.06
N ASP A 10 -32.73 11.96 5.08
CA ASP A 10 -31.88 12.05 3.91
C ASP A 10 -30.45 12.47 4.25
N ALA A 11 -30.20 13.25 5.31
CA ALA A 11 -28.83 13.66 5.68
C ALA A 11 -28.02 12.50 6.33
N LEU A 12 -28.66 11.70 7.19
CA LEU A 12 -28.05 10.48 7.72
C LEU A 12 -27.93 9.40 6.64
N GLU A 13 -28.93 9.26 5.79
CA GLU A 13 -28.85 8.41 4.58
C GLU A 13 -27.75 8.88 3.64
N THR A 14 -27.58 10.19 3.45
CA THR A 14 -26.49 10.75 2.65
C THR A 14 -25.13 10.42 3.27
N LEU A 15 -24.98 10.47 4.59
CA LEU A 15 -23.75 10.04 5.27
C LEU A 15 -23.49 8.52 5.16
N VAL A 16 -24.55 7.71 5.21
CA VAL A 16 -24.47 6.25 5.05
C VAL A 16 -24.14 5.87 3.61
N HIS A 17 -24.69 6.59 2.63
CA HIS A 17 -24.49 6.40 1.19
C HIS A 17 -23.32 7.20 0.60
N GLN A 18 -22.61 7.99 1.41
CA GLN A 18 -21.40 8.70 1.00
C GLN A 18 -20.24 7.76 0.69
N PHE A 19 -20.29 6.52 1.18
CA PHE A 19 -19.34 5.48 0.83
C PHE A 19 -19.82 4.74 -0.42
N SER A 20 -18.98 4.68 -1.45
CA SER A 20 -19.27 3.95 -2.69
C SER A 20 -19.48 2.45 -2.48
N ASP A 21 -19.00 1.91 -1.35
CA ASP A 21 -19.18 0.52 -0.95
C ASP A 21 -19.75 0.42 0.47
N PRO A 22 -20.93 -0.19 0.66
CA PRO A 22 -21.54 -0.41 1.96
C PRO A 22 -20.65 -1.13 2.97
N TRP A 23 -19.76 -2.02 2.52
CA TRP A 23 -18.87 -2.78 3.42
C TRP A 23 -17.69 -1.97 3.97
N SER A 24 -17.49 -0.74 3.50
CA SER A 24 -16.44 0.16 3.99
C SER A 24 -16.55 0.46 5.49
N PHE A 25 -17.69 0.17 6.13
CA PHE A 25 -17.81 0.24 7.59
C PHE A 25 -16.75 -0.59 8.32
N LEU A 26 -16.28 -1.70 7.73
CA LEU A 26 -15.23 -2.51 8.34
C LEU A 26 -13.95 -1.71 8.55
N ARG A 27 -13.53 -0.89 7.58
CA ARG A 27 -12.38 0.03 7.73
C ARG A 27 -12.56 0.93 8.95
N GLU A 28 -13.76 1.46 9.14
CA GLU A 28 -14.09 2.37 10.24
C GLU A 28 -14.06 1.68 11.60
N LEU A 29 -14.59 0.46 11.69
CA LEU A 29 -14.53 -0.33 12.91
C LEU A 29 -13.09 -0.71 13.26
N ILE A 30 -12.29 -1.13 12.28
CA ILE A 30 -10.86 -1.40 12.47
C ILE A 30 -10.13 -0.14 12.95
N GLN A 31 -10.40 1.02 12.35
CA GLN A 31 -9.79 2.29 12.78
C GLN A 31 -10.16 2.62 14.23
N ASN A 32 -11.43 2.50 14.61
CA ASN A 32 -11.87 2.76 15.98
C ASN A 32 -11.19 1.82 16.99
N ALA A 33 -11.04 0.54 16.64
CA ALA A 33 -10.34 -0.43 17.48
C ALA A 33 -8.85 -0.11 17.64
N ILE A 34 -8.17 0.32 16.57
CA ILE A 34 -6.78 0.80 16.62
C ILE A 34 -6.66 2.05 17.52
N ASP A 35 -7.58 3.01 17.35
CA ASP A 35 -7.62 4.24 18.15
C ASP A 35 -7.92 3.96 19.63
N ALA A 36 -8.65 2.88 19.92
CA ALA A 36 -8.88 2.35 21.26
C ALA A 36 -7.70 1.56 21.83
N GLY A 37 -6.60 1.41 21.08
CA GLY A 37 -5.38 0.74 21.53
C GLY A 37 -5.42 -0.79 21.41
N SER A 38 -6.34 -1.36 20.64
CA SER A 38 -6.44 -2.81 20.50
C SER A 38 -5.19 -3.40 19.82
N PRO A 39 -4.54 -4.43 20.38
CA PRO A 39 -3.39 -5.09 19.76
C PRO A 39 -3.78 -6.07 18.64
N GLU A 40 -5.01 -6.57 18.67
CA GLU A 40 -5.57 -7.50 17.70
C GLU A 40 -7.07 -7.22 17.47
N ILE A 41 -7.56 -7.57 16.28
CA ILE A 41 -8.95 -7.35 15.89
C ILE A 41 -9.41 -8.55 15.06
N ASP A 42 -10.49 -9.20 15.50
CA ASP A 42 -11.09 -10.34 14.82
C ASP A 42 -12.39 -9.92 14.14
N VAL A 43 -12.47 -10.18 12.83
CA VAL A 43 -13.72 -10.08 12.06
C VAL A 43 -14.22 -11.49 11.78
N ARG A 44 -15.50 -11.74 12.01
CA ARG A 44 -16.16 -13.02 11.68
C ARG A 44 -17.41 -12.78 10.87
N VAL A 45 -17.65 -13.64 9.89
CA VAL A 45 -18.91 -13.67 9.15
C VAL A 45 -19.50 -15.07 9.30
N GLU A 46 -20.65 -15.20 9.94
CA GLU A 46 -21.27 -16.50 10.20
C GLU A 46 -22.68 -16.56 9.62
N HIS A 47 -23.05 -17.73 9.09
CA HIS A 47 -24.42 -18.04 8.70
C HIS A 47 -25.03 -18.96 9.75
N GLN A 48 -26.10 -18.49 10.39
CA GLN A 48 -26.98 -19.33 11.19
C GLN A 48 -28.14 -19.78 10.29
N PRO A 49 -28.26 -21.08 10.00
CA PRO A 49 -29.33 -21.57 9.15
C PRO A 49 -30.69 -21.37 9.84
N PRO A 50 -31.78 -21.36 9.04
CA PRO A 50 -33.14 -21.33 9.57
C PRO A 50 -33.35 -22.40 10.64
N GLN A 51 -34.18 -22.09 11.64
CA GLN A 51 -34.54 -23.10 12.64
C GLN A 51 -35.29 -24.27 11.99
N ALA A 52 -34.89 -25.50 12.34
CA ALA A 52 -35.54 -26.70 11.83
C ALA A 52 -37.03 -26.71 12.24
N GLY A 53 -37.93 -26.67 11.24
CA GLY A 53 -39.38 -26.63 11.44
C GLY A 53 -40.01 -25.22 11.36
N GLY A 54 -39.25 -24.19 11.00
CA GLY A 54 -39.78 -22.87 10.65
C GLY A 54 -40.43 -22.82 9.26
N ASP A 55 -41.12 -21.71 8.97
CA ASP A 55 -41.70 -21.45 7.64
C ASP A 55 -40.61 -21.53 6.55
N GLY A 56 -40.93 -22.15 5.41
CA GLY A 56 -39.98 -22.43 4.33
C GLY A 56 -39.36 -21.22 3.63
N ASP A 57 -39.74 -20.01 4.03
CA ASP A 57 -39.28 -18.72 3.50
C ASP A 57 -38.25 -18.01 4.41
N ASP A 58 -37.85 -18.59 5.56
CA ASP A 58 -36.78 -18.03 6.38
C ASP A 58 -35.42 -18.23 5.66
N PRO A 59 -34.72 -17.15 5.25
CA PRO A 59 -33.44 -17.29 4.57
C PRO A 59 -32.31 -17.72 5.52
N GLY A 60 -32.51 -17.57 6.84
CA GLY A 60 -31.45 -17.68 7.84
C GLY A 60 -30.93 -16.32 8.28
N LEU A 61 -29.87 -16.33 9.08
CA LEU A 61 -29.30 -15.12 9.69
C LEU A 61 -27.80 -15.04 9.42
N MET A 62 -27.36 -13.92 8.84
CA MET A 62 -25.97 -13.52 8.82
C MET A 62 -25.63 -12.79 10.11
N LEU A 63 -24.50 -13.15 10.69
CA LEU A 63 -23.85 -12.46 11.79
C LEU A 63 -22.47 -11.97 11.32
N VAL A 64 -22.26 -10.65 11.34
CA VAL A 64 -20.94 -10.06 11.19
C VAL A 64 -20.48 -9.56 12.55
N GLU A 65 -19.39 -10.12 13.07
CA GLU A 65 -18.80 -9.68 14.35
C GLU A 65 -17.46 -9.00 14.12
N VAL A 66 -17.23 -7.91 14.84
CA VAL A 66 -15.92 -7.27 14.98
C VAL A 66 -15.60 -7.20 16.46
N VAL A 67 -14.51 -7.86 16.86
CA VAL A 67 -14.06 -7.99 18.25
C VAL A 67 -12.71 -7.30 18.38
N ASP A 68 -12.60 -6.36 19.32
CA ASP A 68 -11.34 -5.72 19.71
C ASP A 68 -11.11 -5.82 21.22
N ALA A 69 -9.84 -5.86 21.60
CA ALA A 69 -9.38 -5.90 22.99
C ALA A 69 -8.84 -4.53 23.44
N GLY A 70 -9.40 -3.44 22.90
CA GLY A 70 -9.03 -2.07 23.25
C GLY A 70 -9.59 -1.62 24.60
N ASP A 71 -9.54 -0.31 24.83
CA ASP A 71 -10.00 0.36 26.06
C ASP A 71 -11.48 0.20 26.40
N GLY A 72 -12.31 -0.17 25.41
CA GLY A 72 -13.77 -0.18 25.52
C GLY A 72 -14.40 1.19 25.88
N MET A 73 -15.67 1.15 26.27
CA MET A 73 -16.47 2.34 26.58
C MET A 73 -17.19 2.24 27.92
N ASP A 74 -17.18 3.33 28.68
CA ASP A 74 -18.06 3.54 29.82
C ASP A 74 -19.39 4.19 29.36
N ARG A 75 -20.33 4.37 30.30
CA ARG A 75 -21.62 5.02 29.98
C ARG A 75 -21.46 6.41 29.37
N GLN A 76 -20.50 7.20 29.86
CA GLN A 76 -20.30 8.57 29.40
C GLN A 76 -19.84 8.59 27.94
N ILE A 77 -18.91 7.71 27.56
CA ILE A 77 -18.42 7.57 26.18
C ILE A 77 -19.56 7.11 25.26
N ILE A 78 -20.37 6.14 25.71
CA ILE A 78 -21.54 5.68 24.96
C ILE A 78 -22.50 6.84 24.68
N ASP A 79 -22.81 7.65 25.68
CA ASP A 79 -23.78 8.75 25.58
C ASP A 79 -23.25 9.93 24.76
N THR A 80 -21.95 10.21 24.85
CA THR A 80 -21.35 11.41 24.22
C THR A 80 -20.73 11.17 22.85
N ARG A 81 -20.37 9.92 22.53
CA ARG A 81 -19.70 9.56 21.27
C ARG A 81 -20.54 8.59 20.43
N LEU A 82 -20.84 7.40 20.95
CA LEU A 82 -21.49 6.33 20.18
C LEU A 82 -22.95 6.69 19.80
N THR A 83 -23.73 7.17 20.77
CA THR A 83 -25.17 7.38 20.60
C THR A 83 -25.57 8.83 20.28
N ARG A 84 -24.59 9.73 20.22
CA ARG A 84 -24.83 11.18 20.06
C ARG A 84 -25.53 11.52 18.75
N LEU A 85 -25.13 10.91 17.63
CA LEU A 85 -25.76 11.14 16.32
C LEU A 85 -27.21 10.64 16.27
N PHE A 86 -27.50 9.54 16.97
CA PHE A 86 -28.84 8.95 17.08
C PHE A 86 -29.77 9.71 18.04
N SER A 87 -29.19 10.44 19.01
CA SER A 87 -29.93 11.27 19.97
C SER A 87 -30.21 12.67 19.41
N SER A 88 -29.23 13.26 18.72
CA SER A 88 -29.38 14.58 18.08
C SER A 88 -30.47 14.57 16.99
N ALA A 89 -30.78 13.41 16.41
CA ALA A 89 -31.88 13.21 15.44
C ALA A 89 -33.26 13.39 16.04
N LYS A 90 -33.38 13.26 17.36
CA LYS A 90 -34.61 13.54 18.09
C LYS A 90 -34.69 14.99 18.58
N ASP A 91 -33.55 15.65 18.78
CA ASP A 91 -33.46 16.96 19.44
C ASP A 91 -33.22 18.15 18.48
N GLY A 92 -32.85 17.91 17.22
CA GLY A 92 -32.85 18.93 16.16
C GLY A 92 -31.72 19.98 16.17
N ASP A 93 -30.72 19.90 17.07
CA ASP A 93 -29.56 20.81 17.11
C ASP A 93 -28.27 20.13 16.64
N TYR A 94 -27.81 20.55 15.45
CA TYR A 94 -26.73 19.91 14.70
C TYR A 94 -25.58 20.84 14.33
N THR A 95 -25.51 22.03 14.92
CA THR A 95 -24.38 22.97 14.74
C THR A 95 -23.05 22.47 15.36
N LYS A 96 -23.07 21.31 16.03
CA LYS A 96 -21.95 20.73 16.77
C LYS A 96 -21.48 19.38 16.22
N ILE A 97 -21.82 19.04 14.97
CA ILE A 97 -21.35 17.84 14.27
C ILE A 97 -19.84 17.99 14.00
N GLY A 98 -19.01 17.63 14.97
CA GLY A 98 -17.58 17.42 14.77
C GLY A 98 -17.30 16.09 14.06
N ARG A 99 -16.03 15.85 13.74
CA ARG A 99 -15.44 14.62 13.12
C ARG A 99 -15.74 13.29 13.87
N PHE A 100 -16.48 13.32 14.99
CA PHE A 100 -16.66 12.22 15.93
C PHE A 100 -18.03 11.52 15.74
N GLY A 101 -18.01 10.18 15.62
CA GLY A 101 -19.21 9.33 15.61
C GLY A 101 -19.72 8.89 14.23
N ILE A 102 -19.25 9.50 13.14
CA ILE A 102 -19.66 9.14 11.77
C ILE A 102 -19.24 7.70 11.41
N GLY A 103 -18.08 7.25 11.90
CA GLY A 103 -17.55 5.92 11.61
C GLY A 103 -18.49 4.78 12.00
N PHE A 104 -19.12 4.82 13.18
CA PHE A 104 -20.03 3.76 13.61
C PHE A 104 -21.36 3.74 12.83
N VAL A 105 -21.86 4.91 12.42
CA VAL A 105 -23.12 5.00 11.63
C VAL A 105 -23.02 4.24 10.31
N SER A 106 -21.82 4.11 9.73
CA SER A 106 -21.60 3.37 8.49
C SER A 106 -22.00 1.89 8.58
N VAL A 107 -22.06 1.29 9.78
CA VAL A 107 -22.53 -0.09 9.99
C VAL A 107 -23.95 -0.30 9.45
N PHE A 108 -24.78 0.74 9.45
CA PHE A 108 -26.15 0.67 8.93
C PHE A 108 -26.22 0.66 7.40
N ALA A 109 -25.11 0.82 6.67
CA ALA A 109 -25.08 0.80 5.20
C ALA A 109 -25.46 -0.54 4.59
N ILE A 110 -25.34 -1.63 5.34
CA ILE A 110 -25.77 -2.96 4.89
C ILE A 110 -27.20 -3.31 5.32
N ASP A 111 -28.00 -2.35 5.79
CA ASP A 111 -29.38 -2.56 6.25
C ASP A 111 -29.53 -3.70 7.28
N PRO A 112 -28.84 -3.64 8.43
CA PRO A 112 -28.95 -4.68 9.45
C PRO A 112 -30.34 -4.68 10.11
N ASP A 113 -30.78 -5.84 10.57
CA ASP A 113 -32.00 -5.98 11.37
C ASP A 113 -31.75 -5.61 12.84
N LEU A 114 -30.53 -5.83 13.34
CA LEU A 114 -30.10 -5.49 14.69
C LEU A 114 -28.57 -5.27 14.73
N VAL A 115 -28.11 -4.29 15.51
CA VAL A 115 -26.70 -4.12 15.85
C VAL A 115 -26.57 -4.16 17.37
N CYS A 116 -25.69 -5.02 17.88
CA CYS A 116 -25.36 -5.14 19.30
C CYS A 116 -23.92 -4.69 19.53
N VAL A 117 -23.70 -3.81 20.50
CA VAL A 117 -22.37 -3.39 20.92
C VAL A 117 -22.20 -3.74 22.38
N ASP A 118 -21.41 -4.77 22.65
CA ASP A 118 -20.99 -5.14 24.00
C ASP A 118 -19.63 -4.52 24.26
N THR A 119 -19.47 -3.82 25.38
CA THR A 119 -18.26 -3.08 25.68
C THR A 119 -18.06 -2.94 27.18
N GLY A 120 -16.80 -2.87 27.61
CA GLY A 120 -16.48 -2.66 29.01
C GLY A 120 -15.30 -1.73 29.22
N ARG A 121 -15.41 -0.86 30.22
CA ARG A 121 -14.34 0.06 30.64
C ARG A 121 -14.47 0.38 32.11
N THR A 122 -13.35 0.41 32.82
CA THR A 122 -13.27 0.87 34.23
C THR A 122 -14.28 0.22 35.18
N GLY A 123 -14.60 -1.06 34.98
CA GLY A 123 -15.54 -1.82 35.81
C GLY A 123 -17.02 -1.61 35.46
N GLU A 124 -17.32 -0.85 34.41
CA GLU A 124 -18.64 -0.79 33.80
C GLU A 124 -18.71 -1.69 32.57
N TYR A 125 -19.84 -2.39 32.40
CA TYR A 125 -20.08 -3.28 31.27
C TYR A 125 -21.45 -2.99 30.69
N TRP A 126 -21.50 -2.69 29.41
CA TRP A 126 -22.70 -2.21 28.74
C TRP A 126 -22.93 -2.96 27.44
N ARG A 127 -24.20 -3.25 27.20
CA ARG A 127 -24.72 -3.63 25.89
C ARG A 127 -25.55 -2.48 25.35
N VAL A 128 -25.22 -2.03 24.15
CA VAL A 128 -26.01 -1.05 23.39
C VAL A 128 -26.63 -1.77 22.20
N LEU A 129 -27.96 -1.88 22.21
CA LEU A 129 -28.72 -2.53 21.14
C LEU A 129 -29.37 -1.47 20.27
N PHE A 130 -29.01 -1.44 19.00
CA PHE A 130 -29.64 -0.62 17.97
C PHE A 130 -30.57 -1.48 17.12
N ARG A 131 -31.83 -1.06 17.00
CA ARG A 131 -32.83 -1.69 16.15
C ARG A 131 -32.70 -1.20 14.70
N LYS A 132 -33.43 -1.84 13.79
CA LYS A 132 -33.52 -1.47 12.37
C LYS A 132 -33.90 0.00 12.13
N ASP A 133 -34.77 0.56 12.96
CA ASP A 133 -35.17 1.98 12.92
C ASP A 133 -34.12 2.92 13.54
N ARG A 134 -32.92 2.40 13.84
CA ARG A 134 -31.79 3.07 14.50
C ARG A 134 -32.10 3.57 15.92
N SER A 135 -33.26 3.22 16.48
CA SER A 135 -33.54 3.42 17.90
C SER A 135 -32.65 2.51 18.73
N PHE A 136 -32.19 2.99 19.88
CA PHE A 136 -31.26 2.24 20.71
C PHE A 136 -31.71 2.11 22.17
N GLN A 137 -31.22 1.07 22.82
CA GLN A 137 -31.36 0.85 24.27
C GLN A 137 -30.01 0.44 24.86
N ARG A 138 -29.75 0.88 26.10
CA ARG A 138 -28.57 0.50 26.88
C ARG A 138 -28.98 -0.49 27.96
N ILE A 139 -28.20 -1.53 28.14
CA ILE A 139 -28.41 -2.57 29.13
C ILE A 139 -27.09 -2.75 29.90
N ALA A 140 -27.13 -2.67 31.22
CA ALA A 140 -25.97 -3.01 32.03
C ALA A 140 -25.76 -4.52 32.01
N LEU A 141 -24.52 -4.96 31.78
CA LEU A 141 -24.16 -6.38 31.76
C LEU A 141 -23.69 -6.82 33.16
N GLU A 142 -24.09 -8.03 33.55
CA GLU A 142 -23.71 -8.63 34.84
C GLU A 142 -22.28 -9.19 34.82
N HIS A 143 -21.80 -9.55 33.64
CA HIS A 143 -20.51 -10.20 33.44
C HIS A 143 -19.50 -9.23 32.83
N PRO A 144 -18.22 -9.30 33.26
CA PRO A 144 -17.17 -8.50 32.65
C PRO A 144 -17.07 -8.73 31.14
N THR A 145 -16.95 -7.63 30.42
CA THR A 145 -16.63 -7.60 28.99
C THR A 145 -15.33 -6.82 28.83
N GLU A 146 -14.38 -7.38 28.08
CA GLU A 146 -13.13 -6.71 27.73
C GLU A 146 -13.27 -6.09 26.33
N GLY A 147 -12.70 -4.91 26.14
CA GLY A 147 -12.74 -4.20 24.86
C GLY A 147 -14.15 -3.96 24.34
N THR A 148 -14.35 -4.18 23.04
CA THR A 148 -15.65 -4.01 22.38
C THR A 148 -15.91 -5.13 21.38
N THR A 149 -17.12 -5.68 21.44
CA THR A 149 -17.65 -6.60 20.44
C THR A 149 -18.84 -5.95 19.77
N ILE A 150 -18.77 -5.78 18.44
CA ILE A 150 -19.87 -5.30 17.62
C ILE A 150 -20.42 -6.46 16.81
N SER A 151 -21.66 -6.86 17.10
CA SER A 151 -22.37 -7.94 16.41
C SER A 151 -23.50 -7.38 15.55
N ILE A 152 -23.44 -7.62 14.25
CA ILE A 152 -24.38 -7.09 13.25
C ILE A 152 -25.19 -8.26 12.69
N TYR A 153 -26.50 -8.21 12.89
CA TYR A 153 -27.43 -9.26 12.48
C TYR A 153 -28.25 -8.80 11.29
N LYS A 154 -28.31 -9.63 10.25
CA LYS A 154 -29.11 -9.40 9.04
C LYS A 154 -29.66 -10.71 8.51
N ARG A 155 -30.95 -10.78 8.21
CA ARG A 155 -31.51 -11.94 7.49
C ARG A 155 -30.85 -12.09 6.12
N ALA A 156 -30.31 -13.27 5.86
CA ALA A 156 -29.60 -13.56 4.63
C ALA A 156 -29.49 -15.07 4.43
N SER A 157 -29.59 -15.48 3.17
CA SER A 157 -29.34 -16.85 2.74
C SER A 157 -27.86 -17.21 2.82
N ALA A 158 -27.56 -18.51 2.83
CA ALA A 158 -26.17 -19.00 2.79
C ALA A 158 -25.36 -18.41 1.63
N GLY A 159 -25.98 -18.25 0.45
CA GLY A 159 -25.31 -17.66 -0.71
C GLY A 159 -24.99 -16.17 -0.54
N GLU A 160 -25.90 -15.41 0.08
CA GLU A 160 -25.65 -14.00 0.42
C GLU A 160 -24.57 -13.86 1.49
N VAL A 161 -24.50 -14.77 2.46
CA VAL A 161 -23.45 -14.78 3.49
C VAL A 161 -22.06 -15.07 2.88
N GLU A 162 -21.97 -16.00 1.93
CA GLU A 162 -20.70 -16.25 1.25
C GLU A 162 -20.26 -15.07 0.38
N ALA A 163 -21.20 -14.40 -0.30
CA ALA A 163 -20.91 -13.16 -1.02
C ALA A 163 -20.45 -12.04 -0.06
N ALA A 164 -21.10 -11.93 1.10
CA ALA A 164 -20.73 -11.02 2.17
C ALA A 164 -19.33 -11.29 2.72
N ARG A 165 -18.97 -12.56 2.97
CA ARG A 165 -17.64 -12.98 3.40
C ARG A 165 -16.57 -12.63 2.36
N ALA A 166 -16.84 -12.88 1.08
CA ALA A 166 -15.94 -12.50 0.00
C ALA A 166 -15.74 -10.98 -0.04
N ARG A 167 -16.82 -10.20 0.09
CA ARG A 167 -16.73 -8.75 0.09
C ARG A 167 -15.99 -8.20 1.32
N ALA A 168 -16.25 -8.74 2.51
CA ALA A 168 -15.52 -8.40 3.73
C ALA A 168 -14.02 -8.59 3.55
N ARG A 169 -13.61 -9.72 2.95
CA ARG A 169 -12.20 -10.01 2.64
C ARG A 169 -11.60 -8.96 1.70
N GLU A 170 -12.26 -8.66 0.58
CA GLU A 170 -11.79 -7.65 -0.38
C GLU A 170 -11.59 -6.28 0.28
N VAL A 171 -12.55 -5.84 1.10
CA VAL A 171 -12.50 -4.56 1.81
C VAL A 171 -11.36 -4.55 2.83
N LEU A 172 -11.25 -5.57 3.68
CA LEU A 172 -10.18 -5.63 4.68
C LEU A 172 -8.80 -5.77 4.02
N GLU A 173 -8.67 -6.53 2.94
CA GLU A 173 -7.42 -6.66 2.19
C GLU A 173 -7.02 -5.36 1.47
N TYR A 174 -7.97 -4.56 1.04
CA TYR A 174 -7.66 -3.27 0.44
C TYR A 174 -7.29 -2.23 1.51
N TRP A 175 -8.15 -2.06 2.52
CA TRP A 175 -8.08 -0.97 3.49
C TRP A 175 -7.18 -1.24 4.69
N CYS A 176 -7.08 -2.50 5.13
CA CYS A 176 -6.49 -2.87 6.42
C CYS A 176 -5.27 -3.79 6.28
N LYS A 177 -4.84 -4.15 5.06
CA LYS A 177 -3.70 -5.07 4.82
C LYS A 177 -2.40 -4.65 5.48
N HIS A 178 -2.20 -3.38 5.80
CA HIS A 178 -0.97 -2.89 6.43
C HIS A 178 -1.20 -2.33 7.83
N ALA A 179 -2.37 -2.62 8.43
CA ALA A 179 -2.67 -2.26 9.80
C ALA A 179 -1.51 -2.69 10.72
N ARG A 180 -1.18 -1.82 11.69
CA ARG A 180 -0.07 -2.05 12.63
C ARG A 180 -0.41 -3.10 13.70
N VAL A 181 -1.67 -3.46 13.80
CA VAL A 181 -2.24 -4.44 14.71
C VAL A 181 -2.65 -5.67 13.91
N GLU A 182 -2.77 -6.82 14.57
CA GLU A 182 -3.19 -8.03 13.89
C GLU A 182 -4.68 -7.96 13.56
N VAL A 183 -5.04 -8.06 12.28
CA VAL A 183 -6.43 -8.09 11.80
C VAL A 183 -6.69 -9.44 11.16
N ARG A 184 -7.70 -10.16 11.63
CA ARG A 184 -8.10 -11.46 11.07
C ARG A 184 -9.52 -11.41 10.50
N LEU A 185 -9.78 -12.23 9.48
CA LEU A 185 -11.12 -12.55 9.02
C LEU A 185 -11.31 -14.07 9.13
N ASP A 186 -12.30 -14.50 9.92
CA ASP A 186 -12.58 -15.91 10.18
C ASP A 186 -11.35 -16.70 10.66
N GLY A 187 -10.50 -16.05 11.45
CA GLY A 187 -9.23 -16.59 11.97
C GLY A 187 -8.05 -16.51 11.00
N GLU A 188 -8.25 -16.12 9.74
CA GLU A 188 -7.18 -15.93 8.77
C GLU A 188 -6.59 -14.51 8.84
N PRO A 189 -5.26 -14.34 8.90
CA PRO A 189 -4.65 -13.03 8.99
C PRO A 189 -4.80 -12.24 7.68
N ILE A 190 -5.34 -11.01 7.78
CA ILE A 190 -5.43 -10.04 6.69
C ILE A 190 -4.25 -9.05 6.74
N SER A 191 -3.94 -8.56 7.94
CA SER A 191 -2.84 -7.63 8.19
C SER A 191 -1.49 -8.29 7.89
N ARG A 192 -0.61 -7.57 7.21
CA ARG A 192 0.73 -8.00 6.83
C ARG A 192 1.70 -6.81 6.80
N PRO A 193 3.00 -7.04 7.07
CA PRO A 193 4.00 -5.98 6.98
C PRO A 193 3.95 -5.25 5.63
N MET A 194 4.13 -3.93 5.68
CA MET A 194 4.17 -3.11 4.48
C MET A 194 5.35 -3.52 3.60
N SER A 195 5.06 -3.82 2.33
CA SER A 195 6.07 -4.19 1.33
C SER A 195 5.62 -3.78 -0.08
N LEU A 196 6.58 -3.63 -1.00
CA LEU A 196 6.33 -3.36 -2.43
C LEU A 196 6.11 -4.64 -3.24
N GLY A 197 6.04 -5.80 -2.59
CA GLY A 197 5.89 -7.10 -3.23
C GLY A 197 7.20 -7.69 -3.77
N PRO A 198 7.16 -8.96 -4.22
CA PRO A 198 8.36 -9.74 -4.54
C PRO A 198 9.08 -9.31 -5.83
N ARG A 199 8.43 -8.48 -6.66
CA ARG A 199 9.01 -7.96 -7.90
C ARG A 199 9.79 -6.65 -7.72
N ALA A 200 9.67 -6.01 -6.56
CA ALA A 200 10.41 -4.79 -6.29
C ALA A 200 11.91 -5.09 -6.11
N ARG A 201 12.77 -4.18 -6.59
CA ARG A 201 14.23 -4.25 -6.49
C ARG A 201 14.80 -2.97 -5.90
N CYS A 202 15.99 -3.09 -5.32
CA CYS A 202 16.73 -1.99 -4.71
C CYS A 202 15.89 -1.21 -3.69
N VAL A 203 15.02 -1.90 -2.95
CA VAL A 203 14.06 -1.27 -2.04
C VAL A 203 14.79 -0.44 -1.00
N VAL A 204 14.40 0.83 -0.90
CA VAL A 204 14.84 1.78 0.12
C VAL A 204 13.73 1.92 1.14
N GLU A 205 14.10 1.77 2.41
CA GLU A 205 13.27 2.18 3.54
C GLU A 205 13.78 3.51 4.09
N HIS A 206 12.83 4.38 4.40
CA HIS A 206 13.06 5.66 5.04
C HIS A 206 12.03 5.86 6.15
N GLU A 207 12.49 6.29 7.30
CA GLU A 207 11.67 6.56 8.46
C GLU A 207 12.13 7.89 9.07
N GLU A 208 11.17 8.76 9.32
CA GLU A 208 11.31 10.01 10.05
C GLU A 208 10.10 10.17 10.98
N GLU A 209 10.09 11.19 11.82
CA GLU A 209 9.05 11.32 12.87
C GLU A 209 7.63 11.39 12.26
N GLY A 210 6.88 10.30 12.41
CA GLY A 210 5.51 10.19 11.95
C GLY A 210 5.35 9.80 10.48
N THR A 211 6.43 9.48 9.75
CA THR A 211 6.39 9.06 8.35
C THR A 211 7.30 7.85 8.11
N ARG A 212 6.75 6.79 7.52
CA ARG A 212 7.49 5.63 6.99
C ARG A 212 7.26 5.52 5.49
N LEU A 213 8.32 5.32 4.72
CA LEU A 213 8.28 5.26 3.27
C LEU A 213 9.11 4.07 2.77
N LEU A 214 8.49 3.27 1.90
CA LEU A 214 9.18 2.28 1.06
C LEU A 214 9.16 2.73 -0.39
N LEU A 215 10.30 2.60 -1.07
CA LEU A 215 10.48 2.98 -2.47
C LEU A 215 11.33 1.93 -3.18
N GLY A 216 10.98 1.53 -4.41
CA GLY A 216 11.75 0.52 -5.13
C GLY A 216 11.46 0.47 -6.62
N TYR A 217 12.38 -0.12 -7.39
CA TYR A 217 12.17 -0.32 -8.82
C TYR A 217 11.25 -1.49 -9.10
N VAL A 218 10.36 -1.34 -10.07
CA VAL A 218 9.42 -2.37 -10.51
C VAL A 218 9.37 -2.48 -12.04
N PRO A 219 8.96 -3.62 -12.61
CA PRO A 219 8.82 -3.77 -14.07
C PRO A 219 7.79 -2.81 -14.68
N GLU A 220 6.70 -2.53 -13.97
CA GLU A 220 5.59 -1.76 -14.48
C GLU A 220 5.93 -0.27 -14.59
N ARG A 221 5.90 0.30 -15.80
CA ARG A 221 6.14 1.74 -16.02
C ARG A 221 5.18 2.62 -15.22
N ARG A 222 3.89 2.27 -15.25
CA ARG A 222 2.86 2.86 -14.39
C ARG A 222 2.84 2.11 -13.06
N SER A 223 3.51 2.66 -12.05
CA SER A 223 3.83 1.97 -10.80
C SER A 223 2.86 2.36 -9.68
N LEU A 224 2.78 1.51 -8.64
CA LEU A 224 1.94 1.74 -7.47
C LEU A 224 2.41 2.98 -6.69
N ARG A 225 1.45 3.82 -6.31
CA ARG A 225 1.59 4.87 -5.30
C ARG A 225 0.57 4.61 -4.20
N GLY A 226 1.03 4.14 -3.06
CA GLY A 226 0.17 3.87 -1.90
C GLY A 226 0.36 4.90 -0.82
N TYR A 227 -0.75 5.48 -0.34
CA TYR A 227 -0.78 6.43 0.76
C TYR A 227 -1.55 5.79 1.92
N TYR A 228 -0.95 5.82 3.11
CA TYR A 228 -1.45 5.17 4.31
C TYR A 228 -1.35 6.10 5.52
N HIS A 229 -2.18 5.82 6.53
CA HIS A 229 -2.11 6.45 7.84
C HIS A 229 -2.33 5.40 8.92
N GLY A 230 -1.36 5.21 9.80
CA GLY A 230 -1.42 4.16 10.82
C GLY A 230 -1.49 2.75 10.21
N GLY A 231 -0.99 2.59 8.98
CA GLY A 231 -1.10 1.34 8.23
C GLY A 231 -2.44 1.10 7.52
N LEU A 232 -3.45 1.95 7.73
CA LEU A 232 -4.70 1.91 6.97
C LEU A 232 -4.54 2.63 5.65
N THR A 233 -5.09 2.06 4.58
CA THR A 233 -5.06 2.67 3.25
C THR A 233 -5.88 3.97 3.25
N LEU A 234 -5.30 5.02 2.69
CA LEU A 234 -6.01 6.26 2.36
C LEU A 234 -6.39 6.23 0.88
N HIS A 235 -5.39 5.94 0.02
CA HIS A 235 -5.56 5.85 -1.41
C HIS A 235 -4.45 5.01 -2.03
N GLU A 236 -4.76 4.31 -3.11
CA GLU A 236 -3.78 3.62 -3.96
C GLU A 236 -4.06 3.93 -5.43
N GLU A 237 -3.04 4.43 -6.13
CA GLU A 237 -3.13 4.76 -7.54
C GLU A 237 -1.96 4.19 -8.35
N ARG A 238 -2.09 4.25 -9.68
CA ARG A 238 -1.03 3.84 -10.63
C ARG A 238 -0.85 4.85 -11.74
N ASP A 239 0.33 5.44 -11.81
CA ASP A 239 0.70 6.37 -12.88
C ASP A 239 2.21 6.29 -13.19
N ASP A 240 2.66 7.13 -14.12
CA ASP A 240 4.03 7.20 -14.62
C ASP A 240 4.80 8.47 -14.21
N GLY A 241 4.37 9.20 -13.17
CA GLY A 241 5.11 10.40 -12.73
C GLY A 241 6.49 10.09 -12.13
N LEU A 242 6.70 8.85 -11.66
CA LEU A 242 8.03 8.27 -11.41
C LEU A 242 8.09 6.91 -12.13
N PRO A 243 8.49 6.87 -13.41
CA PRO A 243 8.42 5.66 -14.22
C PRO A 243 9.20 4.51 -13.58
N HIS A 244 8.56 3.34 -13.46
CA HIS A 244 9.16 2.11 -12.90
C HIS A 244 9.58 2.21 -11.43
N VAL A 245 9.06 3.18 -10.69
CA VAL A 245 9.33 3.36 -9.26
C VAL A 245 8.01 3.27 -8.51
N ALA A 246 7.86 2.22 -7.72
CA ALA A 246 6.72 2.06 -6.81
C ALA A 246 7.06 2.60 -5.43
N PHE A 247 6.07 3.18 -4.75
CA PHE A 247 6.22 3.55 -3.34
C PHE A 247 4.97 3.28 -2.51
N LYS A 248 5.21 3.16 -1.20
CA LYS A 248 4.19 3.16 -0.15
C LYS A 248 4.64 4.10 0.95
N ILE A 249 3.80 5.06 1.31
CA ILE A 249 4.06 6.04 2.37
C ILE A 249 2.98 5.95 3.44
N ASP A 250 3.36 5.64 4.68
CA ASP A 250 2.53 5.69 5.87
C ASP A 250 2.89 6.95 6.66
N SER A 251 1.99 7.94 6.70
CA SER A 251 2.28 9.21 7.35
C SER A 251 1.09 9.73 8.15
N ARG A 252 1.37 10.16 9.39
CA ARG A 252 0.35 10.81 10.23
C ARG A 252 -0.08 12.19 9.73
N TYR A 253 0.66 12.77 8.78
CA TYR A 253 0.41 14.09 8.21
C TYR A 253 -0.38 14.06 6.90
N ILE A 254 -0.63 12.86 6.35
CA ILE A 254 -1.48 12.67 5.18
C ILE A 254 -2.86 12.27 5.68
N GLU A 255 -3.87 12.98 5.19
CA GLU A 255 -5.28 12.72 5.48
C GLU A 255 -6.03 12.42 4.17
N HIS A 256 -7.16 11.73 4.30
CA HIS A 256 -8.08 11.47 3.20
C HIS A 256 -9.16 12.56 3.09
N THR A 257 -9.77 12.67 1.91
CA THR A 257 -10.94 13.52 1.63
C THR A 257 -12.13 13.14 2.52
N LEU A 258 -13.15 14.00 2.63
CA LEU A 258 -14.34 13.67 3.45
C LEU A 258 -15.01 12.35 3.02
N THR A 259 -15.02 12.08 1.72
CA THR A 259 -15.55 10.88 1.05
C THR A 259 -14.64 9.64 1.15
N ARG A 260 -13.44 9.79 1.70
CA ARG A 260 -12.44 8.70 1.88
C ARG A 260 -12.02 7.99 0.59
N ASP A 261 -12.07 8.70 -0.54
CA ASP A 261 -11.79 8.19 -1.88
C ASP A 261 -10.47 8.72 -2.48
N ASP A 262 -9.87 9.76 -1.89
CA ASP A 262 -8.57 10.30 -2.28
C ASP A 262 -7.86 10.89 -1.05
N VAL A 263 -6.60 11.29 -1.23
CA VAL A 263 -5.81 12.04 -0.25
C VAL A 263 -5.99 13.55 -0.45
N ILE A 264 -5.98 14.29 0.66
CA ILE A 264 -5.96 15.75 0.63
C ILE A 264 -4.58 16.20 0.13
N ARG A 265 -4.55 16.94 -0.98
CA ARG A 265 -3.32 17.44 -1.62
C ARG A 265 -2.96 18.83 -1.08
N ASP A 266 -2.54 18.88 0.18
CA ASP A 266 -2.12 20.09 0.89
C ASP A 266 -0.58 20.24 0.99
N ASP A 267 -0.12 21.21 1.77
CA ASP A 267 1.31 21.45 2.03
C ASP A 267 2.03 20.23 2.64
N ASN A 268 1.34 19.41 3.44
CA ASN A 268 1.93 18.21 4.04
C ASN A 268 2.11 17.12 3.00
N PHE A 269 1.11 16.93 2.14
CA PHE A 269 1.23 16.05 0.97
C PHE A 269 2.41 16.46 0.08
N GLU A 270 2.54 17.75 -0.23
CA GLU A 270 3.66 18.25 -1.04
C GLU A 270 5.02 17.99 -0.40
N LYS A 271 5.16 18.18 0.92
CA LYS A 271 6.40 17.87 1.66
C LYS A 271 6.73 16.37 1.57
N ALA A 272 5.73 15.52 1.77
CA ALA A 272 5.90 14.08 1.67
C ALA A 272 6.36 13.67 0.25
N MET A 273 5.77 14.26 -0.79
CA MET A 273 6.17 13.97 -2.18
C MET A 273 7.57 14.51 -2.53
N LYS A 274 8.01 15.61 -1.91
CA LYS A 274 9.40 16.09 -2.03
C LYS A 274 10.39 15.06 -1.48
N ILE A 275 10.08 14.43 -0.34
CA ILE A 275 10.90 13.35 0.24
C ILE A 275 10.95 12.14 -0.72
N VAL A 276 9.81 11.72 -1.25
CA VAL A 276 9.74 10.63 -2.25
C VAL A 276 10.62 10.94 -3.45
N ALA A 277 10.48 12.13 -4.05
CA ALA A 277 11.26 12.56 -5.21
C ALA A 277 12.76 12.63 -4.90
N GLU A 278 13.13 13.12 -3.71
CA GLU A 278 14.52 13.19 -3.28
C GLU A 278 15.15 11.81 -3.12
N LEU A 279 14.46 10.87 -2.47
CA LEU A 279 14.95 9.51 -2.29
C LEU A 279 15.04 8.76 -3.63
N ALA A 280 14.07 8.98 -4.52
CA ALA A 280 14.06 8.38 -5.86
C ALA A 280 15.25 8.81 -6.72
N ARG A 281 15.69 10.07 -6.62
CA ARG A 281 16.85 10.57 -7.37
C ARG A 281 18.20 10.38 -6.66
N THR A 282 18.19 10.01 -5.38
CA THR A 282 19.41 9.84 -4.57
C THR A 282 19.59 8.39 -4.11
N ARG A 283 19.12 8.04 -2.90
CA ARG A 283 19.33 6.73 -2.25
C ARG A 283 18.89 5.55 -3.09
N LEU A 284 17.78 5.68 -3.83
CA LEU A 284 17.31 4.60 -4.72
C LEU A 284 18.29 4.35 -5.88
N VAL A 285 18.88 5.42 -6.41
CA VAL A 285 19.90 5.32 -7.47
C VAL A 285 21.21 4.76 -6.93
N GLU A 286 21.62 5.14 -5.71
CA GLU A 286 22.78 4.53 -5.06
C GLU A 286 22.61 3.01 -4.90
N ASN A 287 21.45 2.58 -4.39
CA ASN A 287 21.13 1.15 -4.26
C ASN A 287 21.11 0.41 -5.61
N LEU A 288 20.71 1.09 -6.70
CA LEU A 288 20.78 0.54 -8.06
C LEU A 288 22.22 0.25 -8.47
N VAL A 289 23.12 1.20 -8.24
CA VAL A 289 24.55 1.06 -8.57
C VAL A 289 25.19 -0.02 -7.69
N ASP A 290 24.83 -0.09 -6.40
CA ASP A 290 25.25 -1.17 -5.50
C ASP A 290 24.80 -2.56 -5.99
N ALA A 291 23.57 -2.66 -6.51
CA ALA A 291 23.06 -3.92 -7.05
C ALA A 291 23.78 -4.32 -8.33
N LEU A 292 24.02 -3.37 -9.24
CA LEU A 292 24.79 -3.59 -10.47
C LEU A 292 26.22 -4.05 -10.18
N GLU A 293 26.92 -3.37 -9.27
CA GLU A 293 28.30 -3.73 -8.90
C GLU A 293 28.39 -5.12 -8.28
N ARG A 294 27.48 -5.45 -7.36
CA ARG A 294 27.43 -6.79 -6.74
C ARG A 294 27.22 -7.91 -7.76
N LEU A 295 26.38 -7.66 -8.77
CA LEU A 295 26.05 -8.65 -9.78
C LEU A 295 27.03 -8.65 -10.96
N ALA A 296 27.89 -7.65 -11.11
CA ALA A 296 28.67 -7.44 -12.34
C ALA A 296 29.60 -8.62 -12.72
N SER A 297 30.03 -9.42 -11.74
CA SER A 297 30.88 -10.60 -11.99
C SER A 297 30.12 -11.93 -11.99
N ASP A 298 28.80 -11.91 -11.79
CA ASP A 298 27.97 -13.10 -11.71
C ASP A 298 27.41 -13.47 -13.09
N ASP A 299 27.82 -14.63 -13.61
CA ASP A 299 27.42 -15.14 -14.92
C ASP A 299 26.19 -16.07 -14.85
N ASP A 300 25.62 -16.32 -13.66
CA ASP A 300 24.43 -17.15 -13.53
C ASP A 300 23.28 -16.61 -14.42
N PRO A 301 22.52 -17.47 -15.11
CA PRO A 301 21.40 -17.02 -15.93
C PRO A 301 20.39 -16.10 -15.21
N ARG A 302 20.13 -16.33 -13.93
CA ARG A 302 19.23 -15.47 -13.13
C ARG A 302 19.89 -14.14 -12.80
N ALA A 303 21.18 -14.15 -12.47
CA ALA A 303 21.94 -12.93 -12.24
C ALA A 303 22.00 -12.06 -13.51
N ARG A 304 22.15 -12.66 -14.70
CA ARG A 304 22.10 -11.94 -15.99
C ARG A 304 20.75 -11.30 -16.26
N GLN A 305 19.65 -12.01 -15.97
CA GLN A 305 18.31 -11.43 -16.09
C GLN A 305 18.11 -10.24 -15.15
N GLU A 306 18.57 -10.37 -13.91
CA GLU A 306 18.51 -9.28 -12.93
C GLU A 306 19.39 -8.09 -13.34
N GLN A 307 20.61 -8.33 -13.83
CA GLN A 307 21.47 -7.27 -14.37
C GLN A 307 20.80 -6.51 -15.51
N GLU A 308 20.13 -7.21 -16.42
CA GLU A 308 19.45 -6.58 -17.55
C GLU A 308 18.30 -5.68 -17.07
N PHE A 309 17.48 -6.17 -16.13
CA PHE A 309 16.46 -5.37 -15.48
C PHE A 309 17.04 -4.09 -14.86
N LEU A 310 18.13 -4.22 -14.09
CA LEU A 310 18.78 -3.07 -13.44
C LEU A 310 19.39 -2.10 -14.46
N ARG A 311 19.92 -2.58 -15.58
CA ARG A 311 20.45 -1.74 -16.67
C ARG A 311 19.35 -0.94 -17.36
N GLU A 312 18.16 -1.51 -17.56
CA GLU A 312 17.01 -0.74 -18.05
C GLU A 312 16.59 0.37 -17.06
N ARG A 313 16.62 0.08 -15.75
CA ARG A 313 16.37 1.10 -14.73
C ARG A 313 17.44 2.18 -14.78
N LEU A 314 18.71 1.81 -14.95
CA LEU A 314 19.81 2.75 -15.10
C LEU A 314 19.64 3.64 -16.33
N LEU A 315 19.18 3.10 -17.46
CA LEU A 315 18.84 3.89 -18.64
C LEU A 315 17.75 4.91 -18.34
N THR A 316 16.71 4.49 -17.61
CA THR A 316 15.63 5.40 -17.19
C THR A 316 16.17 6.52 -16.30
N VAL A 317 17.04 6.21 -15.34
CA VAL A 317 17.72 7.21 -14.50
C VAL A 317 18.55 8.18 -15.35
N ARG A 318 19.33 7.68 -16.31
CA ARG A 318 20.19 8.49 -17.18
C ARG A 318 19.42 9.47 -18.06
N THR A 319 18.22 9.09 -18.48
CA THR A 319 17.36 9.90 -19.37
C THR A 319 16.39 10.82 -18.62
N SER A 320 16.01 10.46 -17.40
CA SER A 320 14.93 11.17 -16.65
C SER A 320 15.44 11.98 -15.46
N VAL A 321 16.65 11.72 -14.96
CA VAL A 321 17.23 12.44 -13.81
C VAL A 321 18.33 13.38 -14.34
N PRO A 322 18.17 14.71 -14.26
CA PRO A 322 19.13 15.67 -14.84
C PRO A 322 20.55 15.56 -14.27
N ASP A 323 20.66 15.30 -12.96
CA ASP A 323 21.95 15.17 -12.25
C ASP A 323 21.89 13.95 -11.31
N PRO A 324 22.11 12.73 -11.81
CA PRO A 324 22.15 11.55 -10.95
C PRO A 324 23.39 11.57 -10.05
N PRO A 325 23.39 10.81 -8.94
CA PRO A 325 24.55 10.70 -8.06
C PRO A 325 25.82 10.33 -8.82
N LYS A 326 26.96 10.92 -8.41
CA LYS A 326 28.25 10.72 -9.10
C LYS A 326 28.68 9.25 -9.12
N SER A 327 28.18 8.43 -8.20
CA SER A 327 28.42 6.98 -8.16
C SER A 327 27.99 6.28 -9.44
N VAL A 328 26.89 6.73 -10.07
CA VAL A 328 26.42 6.24 -11.37
C VAL A 328 27.52 6.31 -12.42
N LEU A 329 28.31 7.39 -12.40
CA LEU A 329 29.34 7.63 -13.40
C LEU A 329 30.69 7.02 -13.03
N ARG A 330 31.01 6.98 -11.72
CA ARG A 330 32.37 6.72 -11.23
C ARG A 330 32.58 5.32 -10.68
N ARG A 331 31.53 4.61 -10.30
CA ARG A 331 31.67 3.23 -9.79
C ARG A 331 31.83 2.25 -10.94
N ALA A 332 32.64 1.24 -10.70
CA ALA A 332 32.97 0.24 -11.69
C ALA A 332 32.00 -0.95 -11.58
N PHE A 333 31.07 -1.04 -12.53
CA PHE A 333 30.08 -2.12 -12.60
C PHE A 333 29.93 -2.70 -14.02
N ILE A 334 30.69 -2.18 -14.98
CA ILE A 334 30.62 -2.61 -16.38
C ILE A 334 31.69 -3.69 -16.60
N PRO A 335 31.31 -4.93 -16.96
CA PRO A 335 32.28 -5.98 -17.23
C PRO A 335 33.17 -5.63 -18.41
N ALA A 336 34.47 -5.82 -18.26
CA ALA A 336 35.47 -5.60 -19.30
C ALA A 336 36.48 -6.75 -19.34
N ALA A 337 37.02 -7.03 -20.53
CA ALA A 337 38.10 -7.99 -20.69
C ALA A 337 39.40 -7.43 -20.11
N ALA A 338 40.14 -8.27 -19.40
CA ALA A 338 41.47 -7.99 -18.89
C ALA A 338 42.50 -8.94 -19.52
N PRO A 339 43.81 -8.62 -19.48
CA PRO A 339 44.84 -9.45 -20.10
C PRO A 339 44.77 -10.92 -19.65
N ARG A 340 45.14 -11.83 -20.56
CA ARG A 340 45.19 -13.28 -20.31
C ARG A 340 43.82 -13.88 -19.94
N GLY A 341 42.75 -13.41 -20.59
CA GLY A 341 41.39 -13.88 -20.35
C GLY A 341 40.81 -13.48 -18.99
N GLY A 342 41.43 -12.52 -18.30
CA GLY A 342 40.91 -11.97 -17.06
C GLY A 342 39.64 -11.14 -17.28
N ARG A 343 38.97 -10.80 -16.18
CA ARG A 343 37.87 -9.83 -16.17
C ARG A 343 38.19 -8.68 -15.23
N ALA A 344 37.78 -7.49 -15.61
CA ALA A 344 37.80 -6.31 -14.80
C ALA A 344 36.42 -5.65 -14.81
N LEU A 345 36.19 -4.74 -13.88
CA LEU A 345 35.05 -3.83 -13.92
C LEU A 345 35.56 -2.44 -14.25
N VAL A 346 34.81 -1.71 -15.07
CA VAL A 346 35.07 -0.31 -15.39
C VAL A 346 33.82 0.53 -15.16
N SER A 347 34.03 1.83 -15.00
CA SER A 347 32.98 2.83 -14.80
C SER A 347 32.54 3.47 -16.12
N LEU A 348 31.39 4.14 -16.12
CA LEU A 348 30.92 4.91 -17.27
C LEU A 348 31.89 6.04 -17.64
N ASP A 349 32.47 6.72 -16.65
CA ASP A 349 33.46 7.78 -16.87
C ASP A 349 34.72 7.26 -17.58
N GLU A 350 35.19 6.06 -17.20
CA GLU A 350 36.34 5.43 -17.84
C GLU A 350 36.04 5.07 -19.30
N VAL A 351 34.86 4.52 -19.57
CA VAL A 351 34.42 4.24 -20.95
C VAL A 351 34.36 5.53 -21.76
N ARG A 352 33.73 6.58 -21.23
CA ARG A 352 33.57 7.86 -21.93
C ARG A 352 34.91 8.48 -22.32
N ARG A 353 35.92 8.40 -21.45
CA ARG A 353 37.28 8.91 -21.73
C ARG A 353 37.95 8.18 -22.90
N GLN A 354 37.62 6.91 -23.12
CA GLN A 354 38.27 6.07 -24.12
C GLN A 354 37.34 5.61 -25.24
N ILE A 355 36.12 6.16 -25.36
CA ILE A 355 35.06 5.63 -26.24
C ILE A 355 35.49 5.39 -27.70
N LYS A 356 36.43 6.17 -28.24
CA LYS A 356 36.98 5.99 -29.60
C LYS A 356 37.81 4.69 -29.77
N ARG A 357 38.27 4.13 -28.66
CA ARG A 357 39.08 2.92 -28.52
C ARG A 357 38.35 1.88 -27.65
N THR A 358 37.03 1.97 -27.56
CA THR A 358 36.20 1.03 -26.81
C THR A 358 35.45 0.12 -27.77
N TRP A 359 35.54 -1.17 -27.49
CA TRP A 359 34.90 -2.24 -28.23
C TRP A 359 33.92 -3.01 -27.35
N CYS A 360 32.94 -3.70 -27.96
CA CYS A 360 32.07 -4.64 -27.26
C CYS A 360 32.20 -6.06 -27.84
N ALA A 361 32.05 -7.06 -26.97
CA ALA A 361 31.96 -8.46 -27.33
C ALA A 361 31.13 -9.21 -26.28
N PRO A 362 30.37 -10.26 -26.63
CA PRO A 362 29.59 -11.02 -25.65
C PRO A 362 30.46 -11.87 -24.72
N GLN A 363 31.66 -12.25 -25.16
CA GLN A 363 32.59 -13.08 -24.41
C GLN A 363 34.05 -12.81 -24.84
N PRO A 364 35.04 -13.12 -23.98
CA PRO A 364 36.45 -13.07 -24.35
C PRO A 364 36.80 -13.99 -25.54
N SER A 365 37.75 -13.55 -26.36
CA SER A 365 38.27 -14.24 -27.54
C SER A 365 39.70 -13.79 -27.86
N PRO A 366 40.42 -14.48 -28.77
CA PRO A 366 41.76 -14.03 -29.20
C PRO A 366 41.78 -12.61 -29.79
N VAL A 367 40.69 -12.19 -30.45
CA VAL A 367 40.56 -10.82 -30.98
C VAL A 367 40.47 -9.81 -29.86
N THR A 368 39.67 -10.10 -28.82
CA THR A 368 39.56 -9.20 -27.66
C THR A 368 40.87 -9.15 -26.87
N ASP A 369 41.61 -10.25 -26.76
CA ASP A 369 42.93 -10.26 -26.12
C ASP A 369 43.94 -9.37 -26.86
N ALA A 370 43.93 -9.41 -28.21
CA ALA A 370 44.77 -8.55 -29.03
C ALA A 370 44.41 -7.06 -28.87
N LEU A 371 43.11 -6.73 -28.79
CA LEU A 371 42.63 -5.37 -28.53
C LEU A 371 43.08 -4.86 -27.16
N VAL A 372 42.90 -5.68 -26.11
CA VAL A 372 43.37 -5.36 -24.76
C VAL A 372 44.90 -5.17 -24.75
N GLY A 373 45.65 -6.00 -25.47
CA GLY A 373 47.11 -5.88 -25.62
C GLY A 373 47.56 -4.57 -26.31
N ARG A 374 46.71 -3.99 -27.18
CA ARG A 374 46.92 -2.66 -27.79
C ARG A 374 46.59 -1.50 -26.83
N GLY A 375 46.04 -1.80 -25.65
CA GLY A 375 45.55 -0.83 -24.69
C GLY A 375 44.18 -0.26 -25.07
N ASP A 376 43.39 -0.97 -25.87
CA ASP A 376 41.97 -0.65 -26.08
C ASP A 376 41.11 -1.24 -24.96
N LEU A 377 39.95 -0.63 -24.73
CA LEU A 377 38.98 -1.13 -23.76
C LEU A 377 38.01 -2.08 -24.47
N VAL A 378 37.80 -3.27 -23.92
CA VAL A 378 36.80 -4.22 -24.45
C VAL A 378 35.77 -4.51 -23.37
N LEU A 379 34.52 -4.10 -23.60
CA LEU A 379 33.39 -4.33 -22.72
C LEU A 379 32.72 -5.67 -23.04
N LEU A 380 32.33 -6.40 -22.01
CA LEU A 380 31.76 -7.74 -22.11
C LEU A 380 30.25 -7.69 -21.95
N TYR A 381 29.54 -7.54 -23.06
CA TYR A 381 28.07 -7.53 -23.12
C TYR A 381 27.56 -7.85 -24.54
N PRO A 382 26.32 -8.36 -24.70
CA PRO A 382 25.74 -8.61 -26.02
C PRO A 382 25.24 -7.32 -26.67
N GLU A 383 25.39 -7.21 -28.00
CA GLU A 383 24.77 -6.14 -28.80
C GLU A 383 23.26 -6.06 -28.55
N ASP A 384 22.68 -4.88 -28.72
CA ASP A 384 21.26 -4.59 -28.49
C ASP A 384 20.78 -4.77 -27.02
N SER A 385 21.72 -4.78 -26.05
CA SER A 385 21.38 -4.81 -24.61
C SER A 385 21.08 -3.42 -24.04
N ALA A 386 20.39 -3.38 -22.89
CA ALA A 386 20.16 -2.15 -22.14
C ALA A 386 21.46 -1.43 -21.77
N LEU A 387 22.56 -2.16 -21.56
CA LEU A 387 23.87 -1.56 -21.32
C LEU A 387 24.38 -0.75 -22.53
N GLU A 388 24.15 -1.22 -23.76
CA GLU A 388 24.52 -0.49 -24.96
C GLU A 388 23.77 0.83 -25.07
N ALA A 389 22.47 0.82 -24.74
CA ALA A 389 21.65 2.03 -24.70
C ALA A 389 22.16 3.01 -23.63
N VAL A 390 22.50 2.53 -22.42
CA VAL A 390 23.10 3.35 -21.36
C VAL A 390 24.42 3.98 -21.83
N LEU A 391 25.27 3.20 -22.48
CA LEU A 391 26.56 3.66 -23.00
C LEU A 391 26.39 4.68 -24.12
N THR A 392 25.44 4.46 -25.02
CA THR A 392 25.13 5.38 -26.11
C THR A 392 24.63 6.71 -25.57
N GLU A 393 23.70 6.68 -24.61
CA GLU A 393 23.19 7.87 -23.93
C GLU A 393 24.31 8.63 -23.20
N HIS A 394 25.17 7.92 -22.47
CA HIS A 394 26.23 8.57 -21.69
C HIS A 394 27.41 9.09 -22.52
N CYS A 395 27.81 8.35 -23.56
CA CYS A 395 29.01 8.62 -24.36
C CYS A 395 28.71 9.35 -25.69
N GLY A 396 27.44 9.44 -26.08
CA GLY A 396 26.99 9.96 -27.38
C GLY A 396 27.19 9.00 -28.56
N ARG A 397 27.63 7.76 -28.30
CA ARG A 397 27.79 6.66 -29.28
C ARG A 397 27.96 5.33 -28.57
N ALA A 398 27.62 4.24 -29.26
CA ALA A 398 27.93 2.88 -28.82
C ALA A 398 29.42 2.52 -29.03
N PRO A 399 30.00 1.65 -28.18
CA PRO A 399 31.24 0.94 -28.47
C PRO A 399 31.20 0.19 -29.81
N GLN A 400 32.36 -0.04 -30.43
CA GLN A 400 32.45 -0.75 -31.70
C GLN A 400 32.36 -2.27 -31.51
N PRO A 401 31.55 -3.01 -32.28
CA PRO A 401 31.51 -4.48 -32.18
C PRO A 401 32.86 -5.08 -32.60
N ALA A 402 33.49 -5.88 -31.73
CA ALA A 402 34.77 -6.52 -32.04
C ALA A 402 34.67 -7.46 -33.26
N LYS A 403 33.48 -8.02 -33.53
CA LYS A 403 33.20 -8.83 -34.73
C LYS A 403 33.45 -8.10 -36.05
N SER A 404 33.39 -6.77 -36.06
CA SER A 404 33.68 -5.94 -37.24
C SER A 404 35.14 -5.98 -37.69
N LEU A 405 36.04 -6.52 -36.86
CA LEU A 405 37.45 -6.73 -37.16
C LEU A 405 37.75 -8.13 -37.71
N CYS A 406 36.77 -9.04 -37.68
CA CYS A 406 36.90 -10.42 -38.15
C CYS A 406 36.49 -10.58 -39.63
N THR A 407 36.02 -9.51 -40.25
CA THR A 407 35.71 -9.39 -41.68
C THR A 407 36.84 -8.69 -42.40
#